data_AF-A0A937HGL3-F1
#
_entry.id   AF-A0A937HGL3-F1
#
_cell.length_a   1.000
_cell.length_b   1.000
_cell.length_c   1.000
_cell.angle_alpha   90.00
_cell.angle_beta   90.00
_cell.angle_gamma   90.00
#
_symmetry.space_group_name_H-M   'P 1'
#
loop_
_entity.id
_entity.type
_entity.pdbx_description
1 polymer ?
#
loop_
_entity_poly.entity_id
_entity_poly.type
_entity_poly.pdbx_seq_one_letter_code
_entity_poly.pdbx_strand_id
1 'polypeptide(L)' 'MSRLWIQTPLAVFAEQPADGGLVVEGRRIAELVPLGEIPIHDQVYDASEQVLIPGLINTHHHMYQTLTRAL' A
#
# COMPACT_ATOMS: atom_id res chain seq x y z
N MET A 1 -10.50 15.04 -0.88
CA MET A 1 -10.63 13.92 -1.86
C MET A 1 -11.14 12.71 -1.08
N SER A 2 -11.55 11.60 -1.70
CA SER A 2 -12.01 10.43 -0.92
C SER A 2 -10.85 9.83 -0.12
N ARG A 3 -11.08 9.55 1.17
CA ARG A 3 -10.15 8.88 2.09
C ARG A 3 -10.50 7.40 2.18
N LEU A 4 -9.61 6.54 1.70
CA LEU A 4 -9.74 5.09 1.79
C LEU A 4 -8.90 4.58 2.96
N TRP A 5 -9.52 3.89 3.90
CA TRP A 5 -8.82 3.12 4.91
C TRP A 5 -8.63 1.68 4.45
N ILE A 6 -7.38 1.29 4.20
CA ILE A 6 -6.98 -0.10 4.03
C ILE A 6 -6.84 -0.68 5.43
N GLN A 7 -7.88 -1.35 5.91
CA GLN A 7 -8.08 -1.71 7.30
C GLN A 7 -7.39 -3.03 7.66
N THR A 8 -6.64 -3.00 8.77
CA THR A 8 -6.15 -4.17 9.51
C THR A 8 -5.54 -5.25 8.62
N PRO A 9 -4.48 -4.99 7.86
CA PRO A 9 -3.82 -6.03 7.07
C PRO A 9 -3.25 -7.13 7.97
N LEU A 10 -3.13 -8.36 7.45
CA LEU A 10 -2.51 -9.49 8.16
C LEU A 10 -1.07 -9.18 8.62
N ALA A 11 -0.35 -8.42 7.82
CA ALA A 11 0.94 -7.83 8.17
C ALA A 11 1.19 -6.58 7.33
N VAL A 12 1.94 -5.62 7.87
CA VAL A 12 2.34 -4.39 7.18
C VAL A 12 3.85 -4.17 7.31
N PHE A 13 4.50 -3.81 6.21
CA PHE A 13 5.88 -3.34 6.25
C PHE A 13 5.93 -1.82 6.37
N ALA A 14 6.14 -1.32 7.60
CA ALA A 14 6.30 0.10 7.92
C ALA A 14 7.31 0.29 9.05
N GLU A 15 8.01 1.44 9.05
CA GLU A 15 8.96 1.79 10.14
C GLU A 15 8.24 2.25 11.42
N GLN A 16 7.03 2.79 11.28
CA GLN A 16 6.18 3.26 12.37
C GLN A 16 4.97 2.34 12.53
N PRO A 17 4.33 2.27 13.72
CA PRO A 17 3.15 1.45 13.94
C PRO A 17 2.05 1.74 12.91
N ALA A 18 1.62 0.69 12.21
CA ALA A 18 0.62 0.77 11.15
C ALA A 18 -0.27 -0.49 11.09
N ASP A 19 -0.30 -1.28 12.15
CA ASP A 19 -0.99 -2.58 12.18
C ASP A 19 -2.53 -2.45 12.08
N GLY A 20 -3.08 -1.26 12.37
CA GLY A 20 -4.47 -0.91 12.09
C GLY A 20 -4.71 -0.54 10.61
N GLY A 21 -3.67 -0.44 9.81
CA GLY A 21 -3.71 -0.18 8.37
C GLY A 21 -3.24 1.22 7.96
N LEU A 22 -3.63 1.63 6.74
CA LEU A 22 -3.23 2.92 6.14
C LEU A 22 -4.44 3.70 5.66
N VAL A 23 -4.38 5.03 5.79
CA VAL A 23 -5.30 5.91 5.04
C VAL A 23 -4.61 6.40 3.78
N VAL A 24 -5.27 6.22 2.63
CA VAL A 24 -4.84 6.75 1.35
C VAL A 24 -5.77 7.87 0.93
N GLU A 25 -5.21 9.01 0.56
CA GLU A 25 -5.93 10.13 -0.03
C GLU A 25 -5.25 10.57 -1.34
N GLY A 26 -5.94 10.35 -2.46
CA GLY A 26 -5.38 10.62 -3.78
C GLY A 26 -4.14 9.76 -4.09
N ARG A 27 -2.96 10.38 -4.16
CA ARG A 27 -1.68 9.71 -4.50
C ARG A 27 -0.72 9.59 -3.31
N ARG A 28 -1.22 9.70 -2.09
CA ARG A 28 -0.40 9.73 -0.87
C ARG A 28 -0.97 8.82 0.19
N ILE A 29 -0.07 8.25 0.98
CA ILE A 29 -0.40 7.71 2.30
C ILE A 29 -0.58 8.93 3.20
N ALA A 30 -1.80 9.15 3.67
CA ALA A 30 -2.17 10.30 4.49
C ALA A 30 -1.94 10.03 5.99
N GLU A 31 -2.00 8.76 6.39
CA GLU A 31 -1.96 8.34 7.79
C GLU A 31 -1.49 6.89 7.92
N LEU A 32 -0.70 6.62 8.96
CA LEU A 32 -0.38 5.28 9.45
C LEU A 32 -1.25 5.04 10.68
N VAL A 33 -2.03 3.96 10.70
CA VAL A 33 -3.04 3.73 11.75
C VAL A 33 -2.52 2.67 12.72
N PRO A 34 -2.27 3.00 14.00
CA PRO A 34 -1.92 2.01 15.00
C PRO A 34 -3.03 0.98 15.24
N LEU A 35 -2.68 -0.19 15.77
CA LEU A 35 -3.67 -1.22 16.07
C LEU A 35 -4.73 -0.72 17.05
N GLY A 36 -6.00 -0.94 16.73
CA GLY A 36 -7.14 -0.57 17.59
C GLY A 36 -7.59 0.89 17.44
N GLU A 37 -6.89 1.71 16.66
CA GLU A 37 -7.34 3.05 16.31
C GLU A 37 -8.26 3.03 15.08
N ILE A 38 -9.17 4.02 15.00
CA ILE A 38 -10.11 4.20 13.89
C ILE A 38 -9.86 5.58 13.30
N PRO A 39 -9.36 5.69 12.06
CA PRO A 39 -9.06 6.98 11.44
C PRO A 39 -10.34 7.62 10.87
N ILE A 40 -10.25 8.89 10.48
CA ILE A 40 -11.29 9.52 9.64
C ILE A 40 -11.18 8.96 8.21
N HIS A 41 -12.26 8.37 7.71
CA HIS A 41 -12.31 7.72 6.40
C HIS A 41 -13.70 7.88 5.76
N ASP A 42 -13.73 7.83 4.43
CA ASP A 42 -14.97 7.80 3.64
C ASP A 42 -15.28 6.36 3.17
N GLN A 43 -14.24 5.55 3.02
CA GLN A 43 -14.31 4.19 2.49
C GLN A 43 -13.39 3.25 3.28
N VAL A 44 -13.77 1.98 3.31
CA VAL A 44 -13.02 0.91 3.97
C VAL A 44 -12.72 -0.20 2.96
N TYR A 45 -11.50 -0.71 3.00
CA TYR A 45 -11.08 -1.94 2.37
C TYR A 45 -10.54 -2.87 3.45
N ASP A 46 -11.25 -3.97 3.73
CA ASP A 46 -10.81 -4.97 4.70
C ASP A 46 -9.66 -5.80 4.09
N ALA A 47 -8.47 -5.66 4.67
CA ALA A 47 -7.26 -6.35 4.26
C ALA A 47 -6.84 -7.46 5.24
N SER A 48 -7.71 -7.88 6.16
CA SER A 48 -7.38 -8.82 7.25
C SER A 48 -6.76 -10.16 6.83
N GLU A 49 -6.95 -10.58 5.59
CA GLU A 49 -6.35 -11.79 5.01
C GLU A 49 -5.18 -11.51 4.06
N GLN A 50 -4.67 -10.27 4.01
CA GLN A 50 -3.68 -9.81 3.03
C GLN A 50 -2.48 -9.16 3.69
N VAL A 51 -1.31 -9.29 3.04
CA VAL A 51 -0.08 -8.62 3.46
C VAL A 51 0.09 -7.33 2.67
N LEU A 52 0.34 -6.23 3.37
CA LEU A 52 0.59 -4.92 2.80
C LEU A 52 2.08 -4.61 2.75
N ILE A 53 2.61 -4.42 1.54
CA ILE A 53 4.01 -4.06 1.29
C ILE A 53 4.11 -2.80 0.43
N PRO A 54 5.23 -2.05 0.52
CA PRO A 54 5.53 -1.01 -0.46
C PRO A 54 5.54 -1.57 -1.87
N GLY A 55 5.06 -0.77 -2.82
CA GLY A 55 5.23 -1.07 -4.24
C GLY A 55 6.72 -1.22 -4.57
N LEU A 56 7.06 -2.27 -5.30
CA LEU A 56 8.45 -2.55 -5.66
C LEU A 56 8.98 -1.47 -6.62
N ILE A 57 10.15 -0.92 -6.30
CA ILE A 57 10.87 -0.02 -7.19
C ILE A 57 11.72 -0.89 -8.13
N ASN A 58 11.30 -0.97 -9.39
CA ASN A 58 12.07 -1.67 -10.40
C ASN A 58 13.20 -0.76 -10.91
N THR A 59 14.45 -1.07 -10.54
CA THR A 59 15.64 -0.31 -10.93
C THR A 59 16.21 -0.73 -12.27
N HIS A 60 15.74 -1.85 -12.84
CA HIS A 60 16.24 -2.41 -14.08
C HIS A 60 15.10 -3.06 -14.85
N HIS A 61 14.49 -2.30 -15.76
CA HIS A 61 13.45 -2.81 -16.63
C HIS A 61 13.84 -2.63 -18.09
N HIS A 62 13.74 -3.69 -18.88
CA HIS A 62 13.81 -3.62 -20.33
C HIS A 62 12.41 -3.35 -20.89
N MET A 63 11.97 -2.10 -20.83
CA MET A 63 10.63 -1.68 -21.30
C MET A 63 10.42 -1.99 -22.79
N TYR A 64 11.49 -1.88 -23.57
CA TYR A 64 11.55 -2.32 -24.96
C TYR A 64 12.61 -3.41 -25.03
N GLN A 65 12.17 -4.67 -25.05
CA GLN A 65 13.06 -5.83 -24.98
C GLN A 65 14.06 -5.84 -26.15
N THR A 66 15.33 -5.55 -25.86
CA THR A 66 16.44 -5.71 -26.80
C THR A 66 17.11 -7.08 -26.68
N LEU A 67 16.93 -7.79 -25.56
CA LEU A 67 17.58 -9.08 -25.26
C LEU A 67 17.16 -10.22 -26.21
N THR A 68 15.97 -10.15 -26.82
CA THR A 68 15.47 -11.13 -27.81
C THR A 68 15.52 -10.60 -29.24
N ARG A 69 16.17 -9.46 -29.49
CA ARG A 69 16.18 -8.83 -30.81
C ARG A 69 17.31 -9.43 -31.68
N ALA A 70 17.02 -10.63 -32.20
CA ALA A 70 17.73 -11.28 -33.31
C ALA A 70 16.70 -11.90 -34.27
N LEU A 71 16.02 -11.02 -35.01
CA LEU A 71 15.65 -11.21 -36.43
C LEU A 71 16.26 -10.04 -37.19
#